data_AF-A0A933XJS6-F1
#
_entry.id   AF-A0A933XJS6-F1
#
_cell.length_a   1.000
_cell.length_b   1.000
_cell.length_c   1.000
_cell.angle_alpha   90.00
_cell.angle_beta   90.00
_cell.angle_gamma   90.00
#
_symmetry.space_group_name_H-M   'P 1'
#
loop_
_entity.id
_entity.type
_entity.pdbx_description
1 polymer ?
#
loop_
_entity_poly.entity_id
_entity_poly.type
_entity_poly.pdbx_seq_one_letter_code
_entity_poly.pdbx_strand_id
1 'polypeptide(L)'
;MEGKKADDIWIISEGRPVNLDLSNICKEPVSNQATEYRISELAVYLLNPNPVNVEEKVVGCRIKYRKSASGKMRRLMNKLPAKENPYIEEIMSNSKLGTPAFKDEALNAHLMKISELLRPYEPVQKKLAGLDMEKIEDVKAVCEDISGSRYRLNIRGDIREKINYVAQSLAKTVKVVLPRPYLLNGLFEMRGFNFQTFNAHNYFLLIKFIRSGRAGYCVLNSRYQLEYMVDDDRLISFMHVFGQSVKADPKLRNAVALCIKGDALPLKLFFSEKLEHSYSEKYLPLTYRSVSDLYEVNPEEKETITNMLNCRQSIVTFNYVPNYELGKKKVVINVSVMHDVRALEPIKGRLPQLYSEIVGKAPESDAVRLYLLDSMTGYQYV
;
A
#
# COMPACT_ATOMS: atom_id res chain seq x y z
N MET A 1 12.88 -4.97 27.22
CA MET A 1 12.81 -4.49 25.82
C MET A 1 13.34 -3.07 25.81
N GLU A 2 14.56 -2.86 25.32
CA GLU A 2 15.02 -1.51 25.01
C GLU A 2 14.04 -0.87 24.02
N GLY A 3 13.60 0.35 24.31
CA GLY A 3 12.60 1.03 23.49
C GLY A 3 13.15 1.24 22.08
N LYS A 4 12.57 0.56 21.08
CA LYS A 4 12.82 0.81 19.66
C LYS A 4 12.60 2.31 19.40
N LYS A 5 13.67 3.07 19.17
CA LYS A 5 13.57 4.52 18.91
C LYS A 5 13.09 4.74 17.48
N ALA A 6 12.39 5.85 17.25
CA ALA A 6 11.91 6.21 15.92
C ALA A 6 13.06 6.45 14.92
N ASP A 7 14.28 6.70 15.41
CA ASP A 7 15.47 6.98 14.61
C ASP A 7 16.13 5.72 14.01
N ASP A 8 15.71 4.52 14.41
CA ASP A 8 16.28 3.27 13.91
C ASP A 8 15.57 2.75 12.63
N ILE A 9 14.64 3.52 12.07
CA ILE A 9 13.86 3.10 10.90
C ILE A 9 14.60 3.51 9.63
N TRP A 10 15.03 2.51 8.87
CA TRP A 10 15.69 2.69 7.58
C TRP A 10 15.16 1.68 6.56
N ILE A 11 15.27 2.02 5.27
CA ILE A 11 14.77 1.20 4.16
C ILE A 11 15.93 0.67 3.32
N ILE A 12 16.81 1.56 2.88
CA ILE A 12 17.95 1.24 2.03
C ILE A 12 19.15 2.14 2.41
N SER A 13 20.36 1.59 2.36
CA SER A 13 21.60 2.35 2.55
C SER A 13 22.03 3.09 1.28
N GLU A 14 23.11 3.85 1.38
CA GLU A 14 23.87 4.29 0.21
C GLU A 14 24.49 3.09 -0.51
N GLY A 15 24.66 3.22 -1.82
CA GLY A 15 25.26 2.19 -2.66
C GLY A 15 26.77 2.19 -2.54
N ARG A 16 27.35 1.00 -2.51
CA ARG A 16 28.80 0.80 -2.49
C ARG A 16 29.22 0.06 -3.74
N PRO A 17 30.19 0.58 -4.53
CA PRO A 17 30.73 -0.17 -5.64
C PRO A 17 31.43 -1.41 -5.10
N VAL A 18 31.12 -2.56 -5.70
CA VAL A 18 31.69 -3.85 -5.33
C VAL A 18 32.05 -4.63 -6.59
N ASN A 19 33.04 -5.51 -6.46
CA ASN A 19 33.44 -6.44 -7.49
C ASN A 19 32.94 -7.82 -7.08
N LEU A 20 31.86 -8.29 -7.71
CA LEU A 20 31.16 -9.51 -7.35
C LEU A 20 31.09 -10.44 -8.57
N ASP A 21 31.44 -11.71 -8.37
CA ASP A 21 31.17 -12.74 -9.36
C ASP A 21 29.71 -13.17 -9.27
N LEU A 22 28.92 -12.77 -10.27
CA LEU A 22 27.50 -13.08 -10.38
C LEU A 22 27.22 -14.26 -11.32
N SER A 23 28.23 -15.00 -11.76
CA SER A 23 28.10 -16.12 -12.70
C SER A 23 27.17 -17.24 -12.20
N ASN A 24 27.13 -17.46 -10.88
CA ASN A 24 26.23 -18.43 -10.24
C ASN A 24 24.78 -17.95 -10.14
N ILE A 25 24.52 -16.66 -10.33
CA ILE A 25 23.20 -16.02 -10.19
C ILE A 25 22.61 -15.72 -11.57
N CYS A 26 23.43 -15.23 -12.50
CA CYS A 26 23.05 -14.89 -13.87
C CYS A 26 23.82 -15.75 -14.87
N LYS A 27 23.09 -16.47 -15.71
CA LYS A 27 23.68 -17.24 -16.82
C LYS A 27 24.20 -16.37 -17.97
N GLU A 28 23.64 -15.17 -18.10
CA GLU A 28 24.08 -14.19 -19.09
C GLU A 28 25.35 -13.46 -18.61
N PRO A 29 26.19 -12.95 -19.53
CA PRO A 29 27.32 -12.11 -19.16
C PRO A 29 26.87 -10.88 -18.36
N VAL A 30 27.45 -10.70 -17.17
CA VAL A 30 27.20 -9.56 -16.29
C VAL A 30 28.51 -8.79 -16.11
N SER A 31 28.43 -7.46 -16.01
CA SER A 31 29.58 -6.65 -15.61
C SER A 31 30.05 -7.04 -14.21
N ASN A 32 31.36 -7.23 -14.03
CA ASN A 32 31.95 -7.53 -12.71
C ASN A 32 31.79 -6.35 -11.73
N GLN A 33 31.58 -5.13 -12.24
CA GLN A 33 31.30 -3.97 -11.42
C GLN A 33 29.81 -3.90 -11.09
N ALA A 34 29.49 -4.09 -9.82
CA ALA A 34 28.15 -4.01 -9.27
C ALA A 34 28.07 -2.93 -8.18
N THR A 35 26.86 -2.58 -7.77
CA THR A 35 26.59 -1.72 -6.61
C THR A 35 25.81 -2.51 -5.58
N GLU A 36 26.35 -2.59 -4.38
CA GLU A 36 25.72 -3.22 -3.23
C GLU A 36 25.01 -2.18 -2.37
N TYR A 37 23.78 -2.47 -1.99
CA TYR A 37 23.03 -1.74 -0.99
C TYR A 37 22.65 -2.69 0.14
N ARG A 38 22.69 -2.21 1.39
CA ARG A 38 21.96 -2.86 2.47
C ARG A 38 20.50 -2.42 2.38
N ILE A 39 19.59 -3.37 2.57
CA ILE A 39 18.14 -3.12 2.60
C ILE A 39 17.52 -3.75 3.85
N SER A 40 16.52 -3.10 4.43
CA SER A 40 15.85 -3.58 5.64
C SER A 40 14.79 -4.64 5.33
N GLU A 41 14.24 -5.29 6.37
CA GLU A 41 13.15 -6.25 6.22
C GLU A 41 11.91 -5.66 5.52
N LEU A 42 11.66 -4.36 5.75
CA LEU A 42 10.55 -3.65 5.10
C LEU A 42 10.84 -3.43 3.61
N ALA A 43 12.09 -3.13 3.24
CA ALA A 43 12.49 -3.06 1.83
C ALA A 43 12.39 -4.41 1.12
N VAL A 44 12.81 -5.50 1.77
CA VAL A 44 12.62 -6.86 1.26
C VAL A 44 11.14 -7.15 1.04
N TYR A 45 10.25 -6.72 1.94
CA TYR A 45 8.82 -6.85 1.74
C TYR A 45 8.31 -6.09 0.50
N LEU A 46 8.81 -4.88 0.25
CA LEU A 46 8.43 -4.09 -0.94
C LEU A 46 8.94 -4.72 -2.25
N LEU A 47 10.04 -5.47 -2.21
CA LEU A 47 10.59 -6.17 -3.38
C LEU A 47 10.10 -7.62 -3.52
N ASN A 48 9.39 -8.14 -2.53
CA ASN A 48 9.05 -9.57 -2.43
C ASN A 48 8.16 -10.03 -3.60
N PRO A 49 8.60 -10.98 -4.44
CA PRO A 49 7.78 -11.53 -5.51
C PRO A 49 6.80 -12.61 -5.04
N ASN A 50 6.94 -13.07 -3.80
CA ASN A 50 6.21 -14.23 -3.29
C ASN A 50 4.86 -13.85 -2.68
N PRO A 51 3.91 -14.82 -2.62
CA PRO A 51 2.62 -14.61 -2.01
C PRO A 51 2.70 -14.18 -0.54
N VAL A 52 1.77 -13.33 -0.12
CA VAL A 52 1.62 -12.87 1.27
C VAL A 52 0.21 -13.17 1.77
N ASN A 53 0.11 -13.43 3.07
CA ASN A 53 -1.18 -13.67 3.73
C ASN A 53 -1.69 -12.37 4.33
N VAL A 54 -2.97 -12.08 4.12
CA VAL A 54 -3.69 -11.00 4.79
C VAL A 54 -4.96 -11.53 5.42
N GLU A 55 -5.41 -10.88 6.48
CA GLU A 55 -6.61 -11.23 7.20
C GLU A 55 -7.77 -10.34 6.79
N GLU A 56 -8.91 -10.96 6.45
CA GLU A 56 -10.07 -10.27 5.89
C GLU A 56 -11.36 -10.78 6.52
N LYS A 57 -12.32 -9.88 6.75
CA LYS A 57 -13.62 -10.27 7.29
C LYS A 57 -14.57 -10.61 6.17
N VAL A 58 -15.10 -11.84 6.14
CA VAL A 58 -16.17 -12.21 5.20
C VAL A 58 -17.49 -11.65 5.71
N VAL A 59 -18.10 -10.75 4.93
CA VAL A 59 -19.35 -10.06 5.29
C VAL A 59 -20.54 -10.48 4.44
N GLY A 60 -20.33 -11.32 3.43
CA GLY A 60 -21.40 -11.77 2.55
C GLY A 60 -20.90 -12.55 1.34
N CYS A 61 -21.74 -12.65 0.32
CA CYS A 61 -21.38 -13.17 -0.99
C CYS A 61 -22.15 -12.50 -2.13
N ARG A 62 -21.55 -12.56 -3.32
CA ARG A 62 -22.20 -12.21 -4.59
C ARG A 62 -22.45 -13.49 -5.38
N ILE A 63 -23.69 -13.68 -5.78
CA ILE A 63 -24.15 -14.81 -6.58
C ILE A 63 -24.37 -14.32 -7.99
N LYS A 64 -23.82 -15.05 -8.96
CA LYS A 64 -24.12 -14.87 -10.37
C LYS A 64 -25.00 -16.03 -10.82
N TYR A 65 -26.18 -15.71 -11.33
CA TYR A 65 -27.12 -16.69 -11.87
C TYR A 65 -26.88 -16.91 -13.36
N ARG A 66 -27.15 -18.14 -13.82
CA ARG A 66 -27.10 -18.53 -15.24
C ARG A 66 -28.12 -17.70 -16.01
N LYS A 67 -27.72 -17.19 -17.17
CA LYS A 67 -28.64 -16.51 -18.09
C LYS A 67 -29.54 -17.56 -18.75
N SER A 68 -30.86 -17.49 -18.58
CA SER A 68 -31.78 -18.31 -19.38
C SER A 68 -31.63 -18.00 -20.86
N ALA A 69 -31.54 -19.04 -21.70
CA ALA A 69 -31.32 -18.94 -23.15
C ALA A 69 -32.53 -18.39 -23.95
N SER A 70 -33.53 -17.77 -23.33
CA SER A 70 -34.73 -17.24 -24.00
C SER A 70 -34.48 -15.84 -24.61
N GLY A 71 -33.64 -15.81 -25.65
CA GLY A 71 -33.16 -14.61 -26.33
C GLY A 71 -34.16 -13.85 -27.23
N LYS A 72 -35.47 -13.83 -26.99
CA LYS A 72 -36.42 -13.11 -27.89
C LYS A 72 -37.43 -12.15 -27.27
N MET A 73 -37.55 -12.04 -25.95
CA MET A 73 -38.63 -11.24 -25.34
C MET A 73 -38.15 -10.22 -24.31
N ARG A 74 -37.04 -9.52 -24.58
CA ARG A 74 -36.54 -8.44 -23.71
C ARG A 74 -36.37 -7.09 -24.40
N ARG A 75 -36.56 -6.98 -25.72
CA ARG A 75 -36.45 -5.71 -26.44
C ARG A 75 -37.61 -4.73 -26.19
N LEU A 76 -38.70 -5.16 -25.54
CA LEU A 76 -39.87 -4.31 -25.29
C LEU A 76 -39.91 -3.59 -23.92
N MET A 77 -38.98 -3.85 -23.00
CA MET A 77 -39.01 -3.27 -21.63
C MET A 77 -37.86 -2.30 -21.30
N ASN A 78 -37.13 -1.80 -22.31
CA ASN A 78 -36.01 -0.86 -22.10
C ASN A 78 -36.45 0.62 -22.11
N LYS A 79 -37.50 0.98 -21.37
CA LYS A 79 -37.89 2.39 -21.12
C LYS A 79 -38.11 2.72 -19.63
N LEU A 80 -37.39 2.04 -18.75
CA LEU A 80 -37.33 2.36 -17.32
C LEU A 80 -35.88 2.50 -16.87
N PRO A 81 -35.59 3.35 -15.86
CA PRO A 81 -34.23 3.61 -15.40
C PRO A 81 -33.56 2.30 -14.96
N ALA A 82 -32.26 2.19 -15.24
CA ALA A 82 -31.45 0.99 -15.13
C ALA A 82 -31.63 0.27 -13.77
N LYS A 83 -32.47 -0.77 -13.73
CA LYS A 83 -32.46 -1.74 -12.63
C LYS A 83 -31.16 -2.55 -12.70
N GLU A 84 -30.58 -2.77 -11.53
CA GLU A 84 -29.47 -3.69 -11.30
C GLU A 84 -29.65 -5.00 -12.06
N ASN A 85 -28.54 -5.54 -12.57
CA ASN A 85 -28.54 -6.72 -13.44
C ASN A 85 -29.24 -7.92 -12.74
N PRO A 86 -30.39 -8.40 -13.25
CA PRO A 86 -31.23 -9.39 -12.55
C PRO A 86 -30.58 -10.77 -12.39
N TYR A 87 -29.40 -10.98 -12.99
CA TYR A 87 -28.61 -12.20 -12.88
C TYR A 87 -27.55 -12.11 -11.78
N ILE A 88 -27.61 -11.08 -10.94
CA ILE A 88 -26.64 -10.86 -9.88
C ILE A 88 -27.40 -10.53 -8.60
N GLU A 89 -27.04 -11.20 -7.53
CA GLU A 89 -27.54 -10.92 -6.19
C GLU A 89 -26.39 -10.80 -5.21
N GLU A 90 -26.44 -9.83 -4.31
CA GLU A 90 -25.54 -9.75 -3.16
C GLU A 90 -26.32 -10.08 -1.88
N ILE A 91 -25.83 -11.06 -1.13
CA ILE A 91 -26.35 -11.45 0.16
C ILE A 91 -25.33 -11.00 1.21
N MET A 92 -25.73 -10.06 2.05
CA MET A 92 -24.87 -9.43 3.06
C MET A 92 -25.34 -9.79 4.46
N SER A 93 -24.40 -10.03 5.37
CA SER A 93 -24.73 -10.14 6.78
C SER A 93 -25.21 -8.81 7.31
N ASN A 94 -26.35 -8.85 8.01
CA ASN A 94 -26.89 -7.71 8.74
C ASN A 94 -26.21 -7.54 10.12
N SER A 95 -25.20 -8.35 10.45
CA SER A 95 -24.42 -8.22 11.67
C SER A 95 -23.60 -6.91 11.63
N LYS A 96 -24.24 -5.78 11.90
CA LYS A 96 -23.62 -4.49 12.24
C LYS A 96 -22.96 -4.52 13.63
N LEU A 97 -23.06 -5.64 14.33
CA LEU A 97 -22.27 -5.92 15.51
C LEU A 97 -20.82 -6.10 15.06
N GLY A 98 -20.12 -4.98 14.90
CA GLY A 98 -18.72 -4.96 15.29
C GLY A 98 -18.71 -5.44 16.72
N THR A 99 -18.18 -6.64 16.96
CA THR A 99 -17.94 -7.12 18.32
C THR A 99 -17.18 -6.00 19.01
N PRO A 100 -17.70 -5.39 20.09
CA PRO A 100 -16.93 -4.39 20.79
C PRO A 100 -15.65 -5.10 21.22
N ALA A 101 -14.50 -4.58 20.82
CA ALA A 101 -13.23 -5.09 21.32
C ALA A 101 -13.14 -4.58 22.77
N PHE A 102 -13.66 -5.37 23.70
CA PHE A 102 -13.46 -5.10 25.12
C PHE A 102 -11.98 -5.26 25.43
N LYS A 103 -11.46 -4.50 26.41
CA LYS A 103 -10.09 -4.71 26.90
C LYS A 103 -9.91 -6.10 27.53
N ASP A 104 -11.01 -6.71 27.97
CA ASP A 104 -11.06 -8.03 28.56
C ASP A 104 -11.19 -9.11 27.47
N GLU A 105 -10.14 -9.92 27.31
CA GLU A 105 -10.10 -11.03 26.36
C GLU A 105 -11.12 -12.13 26.68
N ALA A 106 -11.39 -12.39 27.96
CA ALA A 106 -12.35 -13.41 28.36
C ALA A 106 -13.79 -12.97 28.02
N LEU A 107 -14.11 -11.69 28.20
CA LEU A 107 -15.39 -11.13 27.78
C LEU A 107 -15.56 -11.17 26.25
N ASN A 108 -14.50 -10.82 25.50
CA ASN A 108 -14.50 -10.95 24.04
C ASN A 108 -14.74 -12.40 23.61
N ALA A 109 -14.02 -13.36 24.20
CA ALA A 109 -14.19 -14.77 23.91
C ALA A 109 -15.61 -15.27 24.23
N HIS A 110 -16.19 -14.79 25.32
CA HIS A 110 -17.56 -15.11 25.71
C HIS A 110 -18.60 -14.58 24.71
N LEU A 111 -18.47 -13.32 24.27
CA LEU A 111 -19.36 -12.74 23.28
C LEU A 111 -19.22 -13.39 21.91
N MET A 112 -18.00 -13.77 21.52
CA MET A 112 -17.77 -14.58 20.32
C MET A 112 -18.51 -15.92 20.42
N LYS A 113 -18.47 -16.59 21.59
CA LYS A 113 -19.23 -17.82 21.82
C LYS A 113 -20.74 -17.62 21.68
N ILE A 114 -21.29 -16.51 22.21
CA ILE A 114 -22.71 -16.17 22.03
C ILE A 114 -23.03 -15.94 20.55
N SER A 115 -22.20 -15.18 19.84
CA SER A 115 -22.37 -14.92 18.40
C SER A 115 -22.34 -16.21 17.58
N GLU A 116 -21.45 -17.16 17.90
CA GLU A 116 -21.39 -18.49 17.28
C GLU A 116 -22.69 -19.28 17.48
N LEU A 117 -23.27 -19.26 18.69
CA LEU A 117 -24.53 -19.93 18.99
C LEU A 117 -25.73 -19.32 18.26
N LEU A 118 -25.71 -18.00 18.02
CA LEU A 118 -26.77 -17.30 17.31
C LEU A 118 -26.66 -17.40 15.78
N ARG A 119 -25.52 -17.84 15.24
CA ARG A 119 -25.27 -17.93 13.79
C ARG A 119 -26.38 -18.64 13.01
N PRO A 120 -26.91 -19.82 13.41
CA PRO A 120 -27.94 -20.52 12.64
C PRO A 120 -29.23 -19.71 12.44
N TYR A 121 -29.47 -18.70 13.28
CA TYR A 121 -30.64 -17.84 13.22
C TYR A 121 -30.44 -16.60 12.32
N GLU A 122 -29.22 -16.37 11.81
CA GLU A 122 -28.97 -15.26 10.90
C GLU A 122 -29.76 -15.41 9.59
N PRO A 123 -30.46 -14.36 9.13
CA PRO A 123 -31.23 -14.40 7.89
C PRO A 123 -30.40 -14.83 6.67
N VAL A 124 -29.11 -14.49 6.66
CA VAL A 124 -28.18 -14.88 5.59
C VAL A 124 -28.00 -16.39 5.53
N GLN A 125 -27.86 -17.07 6.66
CA GLN A 125 -27.69 -18.53 6.69
C GLN A 125 -28.91 -19.24 6.10
N LYS A 126 -30.12 -18.79 6.48
CA LYS A 126 -31.37 -19.31 5.92
C LYS A 126 -31.46 -19.07 4.41
N LYS A 127 -31.06 -17.88 3.97
CA LYS A 127 -31.08 -17.51 2.55
C LYS A 127 -30.09 -18.35 1.74
N LEU A 128 -28.87 -18.55 2.23
CA LEU A 128 -27.86 -19.39 1.58
C LEU A 128 -28.32 -20.85 1.49
N ALA A 129 -28.93 -21.38 2.54
CA ALA A 129 -29.46 -22.75 2.56
C ALA A 129 -30.64 -22.95 1.57
N GLY A 130 -31.39 -21.89 1.27
CA GLY A 130 -32.53 -21.92 0.35
C GLY A 130 -32.20 -21.65 -1.12
N LEU A 131 -30.92 -21.54 -1.49
CA LEU A 131 -30.51 -21.26 -2.87
C LEU A 131 -30.69 -22.47 -3.78
N ASP A 132 -31.27 -22.23 -4.96
CA ASP A 132 -31.33 -23.20 -6.05
C ASP A 132 -29.99 -23.25 -6.79
N MET A 133 -29.16 -24.23 -6.43
CA MET A 133 -27.78 -24.38 -6.93
C MET A 133 -27.71 -24.59 -8.46
N GLU A 134 -28.75 -25.15 -9.08
CA GLU A 134 -28.76 -25.44 -10.53
C GLU A 134 -28.82 -24.16 -11.37
N LYS A 135 -29.37 -23.09 -10.80
CA LYS A 135 -29.48 -21.78 -11.44
C LYS A 135 -28.24 -20.92 -11.26
N ILE A 136 -27.28 -21.36 -10.45
CA ILE A 136 -26.09 -20.56 -10.13
C ILE A 136 -24.96 -20.86 -11.14
N GLU A 137 -24.33 -19.78 -11.60
CA GLU A 137 -23.13 -19.82 -12.44
C GLU A 137 -21.87 -19.68 -11.59
N ASP A 138 -21.86 -18.77 -10.62
CA ASP A 138 -20.70 -18.52 -9.76
C ASP A 138 -21.10 -17.90 -8.41
N VAL A 139 -20.25 -18.10 -7.41
CA VAL A 139 -20.36 -17.51 -6.07
C VAL A 139 -19.01 -16.92 -5.67
N LYS A 140 -19.02 -15.67 -5.22
CA LYS A 140 -17.83 -14.98 -4.71
C LYS A 140 -18.09 -14.51 -3.29
N ALA A 141 -17.12 -14.66 -2.39
CA ALA A 141 -17.22 -14.06 -1.06
C ALA A 141 -17.09 -12.54 -1.20
N VAL A 142 -17.87 -11.81 -0.41
CA VAL A 142 -17.70 -10.37 -0.22
C VAL A 142 -16.96 -10.18 1.09
N CYS A 143 -15.83 -9.52 1.01
CA CYS A 143 -15.00 -9.21 2.17
C CYS A 143 -14.98 -7.72 2.40
N GLU A 144 -14.84 -7.33 3.65
CA GLU A 144 -14.70 -5.95 4.09
C GLU A 144 -13.33 -5.82 4.75
N ASP A 145 -12.52 -4.90 4.23
CA ASP A 145 -11.24 -4.57 4.84
C ASP A 145 -11.45 -3.64 6.05
N ILE A 146 -10.36 -3.35 6.78
CA ILE A 146 -10.39 -2.53 7.98
C ILE A 146 -10.78 -1.07 7.68
N SER A 147 -10.64 -0.63 6.42
CA SER A 147 -11.10 0.68 5.95
C SER A 147 -12.57 0.71 5.56
N GLY A 148 -13.30 -0.41 5.73
CA GLY A 148 -14.70 -0.54 5.32
C GLY A 148 -14.87 -0.74 3.81
N SER A 149 -13.78 -0.86 3.06
CA SER A 149 -13.83 -1.09 1.62
C SER A 149 -14.22 -2.53 1.36
N ARG A 150 -15.25 -2.71 0.53
CA ARG A 150 -15.73 -4.05 0.14
C ARG A 150 -15.15 -4.49 -1.18
N TYR A 151 -14.75 -5.76 -1.23
CA TYR A 151 -14.26 -6.36 -2.45
C TYR A 151 -14.60 -7.86 -2.49
N ARG A 152 -14.36 -8.48 -3.64
CA ARG A 152 -14.82 -9.85 -3.93
C ARG A 152 -13.64 -10.81 -3.98
N LEU A 153 -13.74 -11.89 -3.23
CA LEU A 153 -12.80 -13.01 -3.29
C LEU A 153 -13.35 -14.11 -4.19
N ASN A 154 -12.52 -14.57 -5.11
CA ASN A 154 -12.80 -15.77 -5.87
C ASN A 154 -12.58 -16.99 -4.96
N ILE A 155 -13.60 -17.82 -4.83
CA ILE A 155 -13.54 -19.07 -4.07
C ILE A 155 -13.33 -20.21 -5.06
N ARG A 156 -12.42 -21.14 -4.74
CA ARG A 156 -12.21 -22.37 -5.53
C ARG A 156 -13.25 -23.43 -5.16
N GLY A 157 -13.44 -24.42 -6.02
CA GLY A 157 -14.41 -25.49 -5.80
C GLY A 157 -15.69 -25.34 -6.61
N ASP A 158 -16.60 -26.29 -6.45
CA ASP A 158 -17.92 -26.27 -7.07
C ASP A 158 -18.89 -25.28 -6.37
N ILE A 159 -20.10 -25.09 -6.91
CA ILE A 159 -21.07 -24.15 -6.33
C ILE A 159 -21.43 -24.48 -4.88
N ARG A 160 -21.54 -25.76 -4.52
CA ARG A 160 -21.89 -26.20 -3.17
C ARG A 160 -20.75 -25.89 -2.21
N GLU A 161 -19.52 -26.21 -2.58
CA GLU A 161 -18.32 -25.88 -1.81
C GLU A 161 -18.18 -24.38 -1.58
N LYS A 162 -18.44 -23.56 -2.62
CA LYS A 162 -18.40 -22.10 -2.49
C LYS A 162 -19.47 -21.56 -1.54
N ILE A 163 -20.71 -22.05 -1.62
CA ILE A 163 -21.79 -21.66 -0.70
C ILE A 163 -21.44 -22.06 0.74
N ASN A 164 -20.96 -23.29 0.94
CA ASN A 164 -20.55 -23.79 2.25
C ASN A 164 -19.41 -22.97 2.84
N TYR A 165 -18.41 -22.61 2.02
CA TYR A 165 -17.30 -21.75 2.44
C TYR A 165 -17.81 -20.40 2.96
N VAL A 166 -18.71 -19.73 2.22
CA VAL A 166 -19.30 -18.47 2.67
C VAL A 166 -20.07 -18.67 3.96
N ALA A 167 -20.96 -19.67 4.02
CA ALA A 167 -21.78 -19.96 5.20
C ALA A 167 -20.93 -20.16 6.47
N GLN A 168 -19.81 -20.86 6.36
CA GLN A 168 -18.90 -21.14 7.48
C GLN A 168 -17.99 -19.96 7.84
N SER A 169 -17.70 -19.09 6.87
CA SER A 169 -16.77 -17.96 7.02
C SER A 169 -17.45 -16.64 7.35
N LEU A 170 -18.78 -16.55 7.24
CA LEU A 170 -19.54 -15.34 7.55
C LEU A 170 -19.20 -14.78 8.93
N ALA A 171 -18.95 -13.47 8.97
CA ALA A 171 -18.52 -12.69 10.12
C ALA A 171 -17.17 -13.14 10.75
N LYS A 172 -16.48 -14.12 10.16
CA LYS A 172 -15.13 -14.54 10.57
C LYS A 172 -14.06 -13.83 9.77
N THR A 173 -12.90 -13.75 10.40
CA THR A 173 -11.65 -13.37 9.75
C THR A 173 -11.07 -14.60 9.05
N VAL A 174 -10.80 -14.48 7.75
CA VAL A 174 -10.17 -15.52 6.92
C VAL A 174 -8.81 -15.05 6.41
N LYS A 175 -7.90 -16.00 6.23
CA LYS A 175 -6.60 -15.73 5.59
C LYS A 175 -6.77 -15.76 4.08
N VAL A 176 -6.41 -14.66 3.44
CA VAL A 176 -6.40 -14.48 1.99
C VAL A 176 -4.96 -14.43 1.52
N VAL A 177 -4.64 -15.25 0.53
CA VAL A 177 -3.33 -15.24 -0.11
C VAL A 177 -3.36 -14.24 -1.26
N LEU A 178 -2.61 -13.16 -1.13
CA LEU A 178 -2.29 -12.29 -2.25
C LEU A 178 -1.09 -12.86 -3.00
N PRO A 179 -1.08 -12.89 -4.35
CA PRO A 179 0.05 -13.43 -5.10
C PRO A 179 1.39 -12.74 -4.82
N ARG A 180 1.34 -11.50 -4.35
CA ARG A 180 2.46 -10.62 -4.01
C ARG A 180 1.96 -9.44 -3.16
N PRO A 181 2.82 -8.71 -2.43
CA PRO A 181 2.40 -7.62 -1.55
C PRO A 181 2.00 -6.34 -2.27
N TYR A 182 2.30 -6.22 -3.57
CA TYR A 182 1.98 -5.04 -4.38
C TYR A 182 0.99 -5.33 -5.49
N LEU A 183 0.10 -4.38 -5.70
CA LEU A 183 -0.92 -4.34 -6.74
C LEU A 183 -0.46 -3.43 -7.88
N LEU A 184 -1.26 -3.35 -8.94
CA LEU A 184 -1.00 -2.42 -10.04
C LEU A 184 -0.93 -0.96 -9.53
N ASN A 185 -0.11 -0.15 -10.18
CA ASN A 185 0.01 1.30 -9.96
C ASN A 185 0.64 1.73 -8.61
N GLY A 186 1.56 0.94 -8.05
CA GLY A 186 2.31 1.36 -6.86
C GLY A 186 1.49 1.30 -5.56
N LEU A 187 0.44 0.48 -5.49
CA LEU A 187 -0.29 0.21 -4.26
C LEU A 187 0.26 -1.05 -3.58
N PHE A 188 0.65 -0.94 -2.33
CA PHE A 188 1.17 -2.02 -1.50
C PHE A 188 0.20 -2.30 -0.36
N GLU A 189 -0.08 -3.57 -0.15
CA GLU A 189 -0.83 -4.07 0.99
C GLU A 189 0.15 -4.28 2.15
N MET A 190 0.02 -3.49 3.22
CA MET A 190 0.99 -3.48 4.31
C MET A 190 0.62 -4.45 5.44
N ARG A 191 -0.63 -4.95 5.48
CA ARG A 191 -1.08 -5.93 6.48
C ARG A 191 -0.38 -7.29 6.36
N GLY A 192 0.23 -7.58 5.21
CA GLY A 192 1.01 -8.80 5.00
C GLY A 192 2.41 -8.76 5.62
N PHE A 193 2.88 -7.60 6.07
CA PHE A 193 4.17 -7.45 6.78
C PHE A 193 3.94 -7.40 8.29
N ASN A 194 4.73 -8.15 9.06
CA ASN A 194 4.68 -8.08 10.52
C ASN A 194 5.61 -6.96 11.02
N PHE A 195 5.05 -5.77 11.24
CA PHE A 195 5.83 -4.61 11.70
C PHE A 195 6.41 -4.79 13.10
N GLN A 196 5.75 -5.53 14.00
CA GLN A 196 6.21 -5.70 15.37
C GLN A 196 7.52 -6.50 15.45
N THR A 197 7.74 -7.41 14.49
CA THR A 197 8.97 -8.20 14.38
C THR A 197 10.11 -7.44 13.70
N PHE A 198 9.85 -6.24 13.15
CA PHE A 198 10.89 -5.45 12.47
C PHE A 198 12.11 -5.23 13.38
N ASN A 199 13.29 -5.54 12.86
CA ASN A 199 14.57 -5.31 13.52
C ASN A 199 15.50 -4.46 12.64
N ALA A 200 15.88 -3.29 13.13
CA ALA A 200 16.79 -2.38 12.44
C ALA A 200 18.20 -2.95 12.18
N HIS A 201 18.60 -3.99 12.93
CA HIS A 201 19.90 -4.65 12.76
C HIS A 201 19.86 -5.76 11.71
N ASN A 202 18.67 -6.25 11.36
CA ASN A 202 18.52 -7.23 10.29
C ASN A 202 18.64 -6.51 8.94
N TYR A 203 19.47 -7.04 8.07
CA TYR A 203 19.64 -6.52 6.72
C TYR A 203 19.81 -7.63 5.70
N PHE A 204 19.46 -7.30 4.47
CA PHE A 204 19.69 -8.07 3.27
C PHE A 204 20.52 -7.21 2.31
N LEU A 205 21.04 -7.84 1.26
CA LEU A 205 21.84 -7.17 0.25
C LEU A 205 21.01 -7.05 -1.03
N LEU A 206 20.85 -5.83 -1.53
CA LEU A 206 20.37 -5.60 -2.89
C LEU A 206 21.58 -5.33 -3.77
N ILE A 207 21.79 -6.17 -4.77
CA ILE A 207 22.87 -6.01 -5.74
C ILE A 207 22.28 -5.46 -7.04
N LYS A 208 22.76 -4.30 -7.45
CA LYS A 208 22.51 -3.70 -8.76
C LYS A 208 23.69 -4.01 -9.68
N PHE A 209 23.42 -4.53 -10.86
CA PHE A 209 24.45 -4.86 -11.85
C PHE A 209 23.97 -4.53 -13.26
N ILE A 210 24.86 -4.62 -14.26
CA ILE A 210 24.50 -4.41 -15.66
C ILE A 210 24.48 -5.76 -16.39
N ARG A 211 23.32 -6.11 -16.95
CA ARG A 211 23.10 -7.30 -17.78
C ARG A 211 22.58 -6.85 -19.14
N SER A 212 23.29 -7.20 -20.21
CA SER A 212 22.88 -6.89 -21.59
C SER A 212 22.56 -5.39 -21.81
N GLY A 213 23.35 -4.50 -21.19
CA GLY A 213 23.19 -3.05 -21.28
C GLY A 213 22.06 -2.43 -20.43
N ARG A 214 21.35 -3.24 -19.63
CA ARG A 214 20.29 -2.77 -18.71
C ARG A 214 20.67 -3.06 -17.27
N ALA A 215 20.11 -2.28 -16.34
CA ALA A 215 20.24 -2.58 -14.92
C ALA A 215 19.48 -3.88 -14.60
N GLY A 216 20.10 -4.74 -13.81
CA GLY A 216 19.49 -5.90 -13.18
C GLY A 216 19.66 -5.81 -11.67
N TYR A 217 18.75 -6.42 -10.94
CA TYR A 217 18.69 -6.36 -9.48
C TYR A 217 18.44 -7.74 -8.90
N CYS A 218 19.15 -8.10 -7.83
CA CYS A 218 18.87 -9.29 -7.05
C CYS A 218 18.97 -9.00 -5.55
N VAL A 219 18.20 -9.74 -4.77
CA VAL A 219 18.25 -9.71 -3.30
C VAL A 219 18.99 -10.94 -2.82
N LEU A 220 20.01 -10.74 -1.99
CA LEU A 220 20.75 -11.78 -1.30
C LEU A 220 20.51 -11.67 0.21
N ASN A 221 20.56 -12.79 0.91
CA ASN A 221 20.59 -12.78 2.36
C ASN A 221 21.99 -12.44 2.89
N SER A 222 22.13 -12.35 4.22
CA SER A 222 23.39 -12.03 4.90
C SER A 222 24.52 -13.05 4.68
N ARG A 223 24.23 -14.21 4.07
CA ARG A 223 25.20 -15.22 3.67
C ARG A 223 25.51 -15.20 2.17
N TYR A 224 25.13 -14.12 1.46
CA TYR A 224 25.29 -13.96 0.01
C TYR A 224 24.58 -15.03 -0.83
N GLN A 225 23.54 -15.66 -0.29
CA GLN A 225 22.71 -16.60 -1.05
C GLN A 225 21.55 -15.84 -1.70
N LEU A 226 21.25 -16.19 -2.96
CA LEU A 226 20.15 -15.58 -3.72
C LEU A 226 18.80 -15.89 -3.08
N GLU A 227 18.07 -14.85 -2.70
CA GLU A 227 16.68 -14.96 -2.28
C GLU A 227 15.77 -14.87 -3.51
N TYR A 228 15.93 -13.83 -4.34
CA TYR A 228 15.19 -13.67 -5.58
C TYR A 228 15.80 -12.60 -6.50
N MET A 229 15.45 -12.69 -7.79
CA MET A 229 15.65 -11.62 -8.77
C MET A 229 14.51 -10.59 -8.68
N VAL A 230 14.81 -9.32 -8.92
CA VAL A 230 13.80 -8.27 -9.02
C VAL A 230 13.58 -7.95 -10.49
N ASP A 231 12.42 -8.35 -11.02
CA ASP A 231 12.10 -8.21 -12.44
C ASP A 231 11.41 -6.88 -12.79
N ASP A 232 10.87 -6.16 -11.79
CA ASP A 232 10.16 -4.89 -11.99
C ASP A 232 10.96 -3.71 -11.39
N ASP A 233 11.66 -2.98 -12.26
CA ASP A 233 12.48 -1.81 -11.90
C ASP A 233 11.68 -0.72 -11.15
N ARG A 234 10.35 -0.67 -11.31
CA ARG A 234 9.52 0.31 -10.59
C ARG A 234 9.53 0.07 -9.10
N LEU A 235 9.68 -1.19 -8.65
CA LEU A 235 9.76 -1.52 -7.23
C LEU A 235 11.01 -0.94 -6.59
N ILE A 236 12.12 -0.93 -7.33
CA ILE A 236 13.37 -0.28 -6.89
C ILE A 236 13.14 1.23 -6.70
N SER A 237 12.48 1.87 -7.67
CA SER A 237 12.11 3.29 -7.57
C SER A 237 11.21 3.57 -6.37
N PHE A 238 10.13 2.79 -6.17
CA PHE A 238 9.23 2.95 -5.03
C PHE A 238 9.93 2.77 -3.69
N MET A 239 10.80 1.77 -3.57
CA MET A 239 11.60 1.54 -2.37
C MET A 239 12.53 2.73 -2.07
N HIS A 240 13.22 3.28 -3.07
CA HIS A 240 14.05 4.46 -2.89
C HIS A 240 13.25 5.70 -2.48
N VAL A 241 12.12 5.95 -3.15
CA VAL A 241 11.20 7.05 -2.81
C VAL A 241 10.75 6.91 -1.36
N PHE A 242 10.30 5.72 -0.94
CA PHE A 242 9.87 5.47 0.43
C PHE A 242 11.00 5.65 1.44
N GLY A 243 12.20 5.15 1.15
CA GLY A 243 13.37 5.34 2.00
C GLY A 243 13.71 6.80 2.22
N GLN A 244 13.65 7.61 1.16
CA GLN A 244 13.88 9.05 1.25
C GLN A 244 12.73 9.77 2.00
N SER A 245 11.47 9.38 1.78
CA SER A 245 10.34 9.93 2.52
C SER A 245 10.44 9.63 4.02
N VAL A 246 10.81 8.41 4.42
CA VAL A 246 11.01 8.07 5.85
C VAL A 246 12.15 8.87 6.47
N LYS A 247 13.23 9.14 5.70
CA LYS A 247 14.35 9.97 6.17
C LYS A 247 13.94 11.43 6.31
N ALA A 248 13.24 11.98 5.33
CA ALA A 248 12.95 13.41 5.23
C ALA A 248 11.68 13.86 5.95
N ASP A 249 10.65 13.01 6.09
CA ASP A 249 9.35 13.34 6.70
C ASP A 249 9.20 12.73 8.11
N PRO A 250 9.31 13.53 9.18
CA PRO A 250 9.11 13.07 10.54
C PRO A 250 7.71 12.49 10.80
N LYS A 251 6.66 12.98 10.13
CA LYS A 251 5.29 12.48 10.33
C LYS A 251 5.15 11.07 9.78
N LEU A 252 5.65 10.83 8.57
CA LEU A 252 5.69 9.49 7.98
C LEU A 252 6.55 8.55 8.82
N ARG A 253 7.75 8.98 9.22
CA ARG A 253 8.64 8.19 10.09
C ARG A 253 7.94 7.79 11.39
N ASN A 254 7.26 8.72 12.04
CA ASN A 254 6.49 8.45 13.26
C ASN A 254 5.34 7.47 13.01
N ALA A 255 4.64 7.56 11.89
CA ALA A 255 3.57 6.62 11.54
C ALA A 255 4.09 5.18 11.36
N VAL A 256 5.23 5.02 10.68
CA VAL A 256 5.91 3.72 10.56
C VAL A 256 6.38 3.24 11.94
N ALA A 257 6.91 4.13 12.77
CA ALA A 257 7.35 3.80 14.13
C ALA A 257 6.21 3.29 15.01
N LEU A 258 5.02 3.90 14.94
CA LEU A 258 3.83 3.44 15.65
C LEU A 258 3.46 2.01 15.24
N CYS A 259 3.55 1.69 13.95
CA CYS A 259 3.28 0.34 13.46
C CYS A 259 4.32 -0.67 13.99
N ILE A 260 5.60 -0.30 13.99
CA ILE A 260 6.70 -1.15 14.51
C ILE A 260 6.57 -1.40 16.02
N LYS A 261 6.10 -0.41 16.78
CA LYS A 261 5.86 -0.54 18.22
C LYS A 261 4.60 -1.35 18.54
N GLY A 262 3.74 -1.60 17.55
CA GLY A 262 2.45 -2.24 17.76
C GLY A 262 1.37 -1.29 18.28
N ASP A 263 1.59 0.02 18.21
CA ASP A 263 0.65 1.07 18.61
C ASP A 263 -0.34 1.42 17.49
N ALA A 264 -0.09 0.93 16.28
CA ALA A 264 -0.91 1.13 15.10
C ALA A 264 -0.91 -0.12 14.22
N LEU A 265 -2.01 -0.32 13.50
CA LEU A 265 -2.13 -1.32 12.45
C LEU A 265 -1.91 -0.68 11.07
N PRO A 266 -0.88 -1.09 10.33
CA PRO A 266 -0.60 -0.60 8.98
C PRO A 266 -1.65 -1.15 7.99
N LEU A 267 -2.06 -0.34 7.02
CA LEU A 267 -3.03 -0.73 6.01
C LEU A 267 -2.42 -0.76 4.61
N LYS A 268 -2.12 0.41 4.04
CA LYS A 268 -1.72 0.54 2.63
C LYS A 268 -0.60 1.54 2.50
N LEU A 269 0.31 1.28 1.57
CA LEU A 269 1.33 2.23 1.11
C LEU A 269 1.10 2.45 -0.38
N PHE A 270 1.01 3.69 -0.82
CA PHE A 270 0.69 4.03 -2.20
C PHE A 270 1.63 5.09 -2.75
N PHE A 271 2.02 4.94 -4.01
CA PHE A 271 2.87 5.88 -4.73
C PHE A 271 2.12 6.50 -5.90
N SER A 272 2.18 7.82 -6.04
CA SER A 272 1.65 8.55 -7.20
C SER A 272 2.58 9.66 -7.66
N GLU A 273 2.42 10.12 -8.90
CA GLU A 273 3.30 11.13 -9.52
C GLU A 273 2.69 12.54 -9.53
N LYS A 274 1.39 12.69 -9.22
CA LYS A 274 0.68 13.97 -9.30
C LYS A 274 -0.31 14.12 -8.15
N LEU A 275 -0.33 15.33 -7.57
CA LEU A 275 -1.36 15.77 -6.65
C LEU A 275 -2.65 16.05 -7.43
N GLU A 276 -3.81 15.86 -6.79
CA GLU A 276 -5.10 16.28 -7.34
C GLU A 276 -5.23 17.81 -7.42
N HIS A 277 -4.49 18.54 -6.58
CA HIS A 277 -4.45 20.00 -6.55
C HIS A 277 -3.04 20.49 -6.86
N SER A 278 -2.92 21.36 -7.87
CA SER A 278 -1.67 22.01 -8.23
C SER A 278 -1.29 23.08 -7.21
N TYR A 279 0.01 23.24 -6.96
CA TYR A 279 0.51 24.44 -6.30
C TYR A 279 0.17 25.67 -7.15
N SER A 280 -0.32 26.73 -6.51
CA SER A 280 -0.44 28.09 -7.04
C SER A 280 0.23 29.06 -6.06
N GLU A 281 0.42 30.32 -6.44
CA GLU A 281 1.16 31.31 -5.62
C GLU A 281 0.70 31.36 -4.15
N LYS A 282 -0.61 31.18 -3.90
CA LYS A 282 -1.21 31.21 -2.55
C LYS A 282 -0.88 29.98 -1.69
N TYR A 283 -0.50 28.87 -2.31
CA TYR A 283 -0.28 27.57 -1.68
C TYR A 283 1.16 27.08 -1.80
N LEU A 284 2.10 27.95 -2.19
CA LEU A 284 3.51 27.58 -2.27
C LEU A 284 4.00 27.00 -0.93
N PRO A 285 4.80 25.93 -0.94
CA PRO A 285 5.38 25.38 0.27
C PRO A 285 6.19 26.43 1.03
N LEU A 286 6.20 26.30 2.36
CA LEU A 286 6.74 27.32 3.27
C LEU A 286 8.19 27.69 2.93
N THR A 287 9.02 26.70 2.59
CA THR A 287 10.40 26.92 2.13
C THR A 287 10.46 27.86 0.92
N TYR A 288 9.60 27.64 -0.10
CA TYR A 288 9.60 28.46 -1.31
C TYR A 288 9.04 29.85 -1.06
N ARG A 289 8.04 29.98 -0.17
CA ARG A 289 7.52 31.30 0.24
C ARG A 289 8.60 32.11 0.96
N SER A 290 9.24 31.54 1.98
CA SER A 290 10.30 32.22 2.74
C SER A 290 11.44 32.68 1.86
N VAL A 291 11.89 31.85 0.91
CA VAL A 291 12.95 32.24 -0.02
C VAL A 291 12.48 33.27 -1.04
N SER A 292 11.26 33.14 -1.56
CA SER A 292 10.70 34.11 -2.51
C SER A 292 10.56 35.51 -1.89
N ASP A 293 10.20 35.57 -0.61
CA ASP A 293 10.07 36.82 0.15
C ASP A 293 11.46 37.42 0.49
N LEU A 294 12.46 36.59 0.79
CA LEU A 294 13.83 37.02 1.11
C LEU A 294 14.59 37.61 -0.09
N TYR A 295 14.32 37.15 -1.31
CA TYR A 295 15.07 37.53 -2.52
C TYR A 295 14.23 38.35 -3.53
N GLU A 296 13.08 38.88 -3.11
CA GLU A 296 12.17 39.71 -3.94
C GLU A 296 11.90 39.11 -5.32
N VAL A 297 11.63 37.80 -5.37
CA VAL A 297 11.39 37.07 -6.62
C VAL A 297 10.18 37.66 -7.35
N ASN A 298 10.37 38.01 -8.64
CA ASN A 298 9.32 38.66 -9.41
C ASN A 298 8.17 37.69 -9.77
N PRO A 299 6.99 38.18 -10.19
CA PRO A 299 5.82 37.33 -10.45
C PRO A 299 6.05 36.26 -11.55
N GLU A 300 6.80 36.58 -12.61
CA GLU A 300 7.09 35.63 -13.70
C GLU A 300 7.98 34.47 -13.21
N GLU A 301 8.91 34.75 -12.32
CA GLU A 301 9.75 33.75 -11.66
C GLU A 301 8.96 32.92 -10.66
N LYS A 302 8.00 33.51 -9.94
CA LYS A 302 7.06 32.77 -9.07
C LYS A 302 6.18 31.80 -9.86
N GLU A 303 5.68 32.21 -11.02
CA GLU A 303 4.94 31.32 -11.93
C GLU A 303 5.84 30.16 -12.44
N THR A 304 7.07 30.48 -12.83
CA THR A 304 8.06 29.50 -13.27
C THR A 304 8.34 28.46 -12.17
N ILE A 305 8.62 28.91 -10.93
CA ILE A 305 8.81 28.05 -9.77
C ILE A 305 7.58 27.17 -9.55
N THR A 306 6.37 27.75 -9.60
CA THR A 306 5.12 27.02 -9.40
C THR A 306 4.95 25.88 -10.41
N ASN A 307 5.20 26.15 -11.70
CA ASN A 307 5.14 25.15 -12.76
C ASN A 307 6.16 24.02 -12.55
N MET A 308 7.36 24.36 -12.09
CA MET A 308 8.42 23.39 -11.79
C MET A 308 8.08 22.52 -10.58
N LEU A 309 7.47 23.10 -9.54
CA LEU A 309 7.02 22.37 -8.35
C LEU A 309 5.91 21.37 -8.66
N ASN A 310 5.05 21.66 -9.64
CA ASN A 310 4.00 20.76 -10.12
C ASN A 310 4.53 19.63 -11.02
N CYS A 311 5.82 19.65 -11.38
CA CYS A 311 6.47 18.65 -12.20
C CYS A 311 7.39 17.76 -11.35
N ARG A 312 7.59 16.50 -11.77
CA ARG A 312 8.52 15.54 -11.14
C ARG A 312 8.28 15.35 -9.63
N GLN A 313 7.02 15.27 -9.23
CA GLN A 313 6.62 14.91 -7.88
C GLN A 313 6.60 13.39 -7.71
N SER A 314 6.85 12.94 -6.49
CA SER A 314 6.64 11.57 -6.06
C SER A 314 5.94 11.61 -4.71
N ILE A 315 4.70 11.16 -4.69
CA ILE A 315 3.83 11.25 -3.52
C ILE A 315 3.77 9.87 -2.88
N VAL A 316 4.00 9.84 -1.57
CA VAL A 316 3.92 8.62 -0.76
C VAL A 316 2.77 8.76 0.21
N THR A 317 1.79 7.88 0.10
CA THR A 317 0.65 7.83 1.00
C THR A 317 0.74 6.58 1.87
N PHE A 318 0.77 6.73 3.19
CA PHE A 318 0.78 5.63 4.15
C PHE A 318 -0.44 5.70 5.07
N ASN A 319 -1.22 4.63 5.07
CA ASN A 319 -2.46 4.50 5.83
C ASN A 319 -2.28 3.55 7.00
N TYR A 320 -2.81 3.92 8.17
CA TYR A 320 -2.81 3.07 9.35
C TYR A 320 -4.01 3.36 10.26
N VAL A 321 -4.27 2.47 11.22
CA VAL A 321 -5.29 2.65 12.27
C VAL A 321 -4.59 2.63 13.62
N PRO A 322 -4.65 3.70 14.42
CA PRO A 322 -4.13 3.69 15.79
C PRO A 322 -4.89 2.70 16.68
N ASN A 323 -4.20 2.04 17.60
CA ASN A 323 -4.80 1.04 18.49
C ASN A 323 -5.51 1.65 19.72
N TYR A 324 -5.44 2.97 19.93
CA TYR A 324 -5.86 3.63 21.17
C TYR A 324 -7.34 4.09 21.22
N GLU A 325 -8.06 4.08 20.10
CA GLU A 325 -9.44 4.59 20.06
C GLU A 325 -10.48 3.45 20.19
N LEU A 326 -11.12 3.36 21.36
CA LEU A 326 -12.33 2.56 21.56
C LEU A 326 -13.49 3.23 20.82
N GLY A 327 -13.96 2.64 19.72
CA GLY A 327 -15.09 3.18 18.95
C GLY A 327 -14.95 2.99 17.44
N LYS A 328 -15.47 3.95 16.66
CA LYS A 328 -15.30 3.98 15.19
C LYS A 328 -13.80 4.04 14.88
N LYS A 329 -13.35 3.18 13.96
CA LYS A 329 -11.92 3.11 13.65
C LYS A 329 -11.55 4.36 12.87
N LYS A 330 -10.50 5.04 13.32
CA LYS A 330 -9.95 6.20 12.64
C LYS A 330 -8.80 5.74 11.74
N VAL A 331 -9.02 5.74 10.43
CA VAL A 331 -7.94 5.55 9.46
C VAL A 331 -7.20 6.87 9.34
N VAL A 332 -5.93 6.87 9.70
CA VAL A 332 -5.03 8.01 9.52
C VAL A 332 -4.28 7.84 8.20
N ILE A 333 -4.21 8.92 7.45
CA ILE A 333 -3.58 8.99 6.13
C ILE A 333 -2.43 9.98 6.22
N ASN A 334 -1.19 9.53 6.09
CA ASN A 334 -0.04 10.42 5.92
C ASN A 334 0.33 10.50 4.44
N VAL A 335 0.56 11.71 3.96
CA VAL A 335 0.97 11.99 2.60
C VAL A 335 2.25 12.80 2.63
N SER A 336 3.32 12.24 2.07
CA SER A 336 4.59 12.93 1.85
C SER A 336 4.71 13.27 0.38
N VAL A 337 4.86 14.54 0.05
CA VAL A 337 5.10 15.02 -1.32
C VAL A 337 6.59 15.22 -1.48
N MET A 338 7.23 14.34 -2.25
CA MET A 338 8.65 14.43 -2.58
C MET A 338 8.82 15.12 -3.93
N HIS A 339 9.88 15.90 -4.10
CA HIS A 339 10.16 16.59 -5.36
C HIS A 339 11.61 16.38 -5.78
N ASP A 340 11.81 16.14 -7.07
CA ASP A 340 13.13 15.90 -7.67
C ASP A 340 13.87 17.21 -7.90
N VAL A 341 15.04 17.36 -7.27
CA VAL A 341 15.89 18.56 -7.41
C VAL A 341 16.24 18.89 -8.86
N ARG A 342 16.27 17.90 -9.77
CA ARG A 342 16.55 18.11 -11.19
C ARG A 342 15.47 18.96 -11.87
N ALA A 343 14.27 19.04 -11.29
CA ALA A 343 13.25 19.96 -11.76
C ALA A 343 13.68 21.42 -11.59
N LEU A 344 14.64 21.73 -10.70
CA LEU A 344 15.13 23.07 -10.39
C LEU A 344 16.32 23.52 -11.25
N GLU A 345 16.86 22.67 -12.11
CA GLU A 345 17.97 23.03 -13.00
C GLU A 345 17.72 24.30 -13.84
N PRO A 346 16.51 24.56 -14.40
CA PRO A 346 16.22 25.78 -15.14
C PRO A 346 16.42 27.08 -14.36
N ILE A 347 16.27 27.06 -13.02
CA ILE A 347 16.43 28.26 -12.18
C ILE A 347 17.82 28.37 -11.57
N LYS A 348 18.69 27.37 -11.73
CA LYS A 348 20.03 27.35 -11.11
C LYS A 348 20.87 28.60 -11.43
N GLY A 349 20.79 29.09 -12.66
CA GLY A 349 21.51 30.30 -13.08
C GLY A 349 20.83 31.62 -12.69
N ARG A 350 19.50 31.60 -12.50
CA ARG A 350 18.69 32.80 -12.21
C ARG A 350 18.52 33.04 -10.71
N LEU A 351 18.33 31.95 -9.95
CA LEU A 351 18.09 31.93 -8.51
C LEU A 351 19.07 30.94 -7.82
N PRO A 352 20.39 31.19 -7.88
CA PRO A 352 21.40 30.26 -7.37
C PRO A 352 21.30 30.04 -5.86
N GLN A 353 20.85 31.04 -5.08
CA GLN A 353 20.65 30.91 -3.64
C GLN A 353 19.49 29.97 -3.30
N LEU A 354 18.34 30.14 -3.96
CA LEU A 354 17.19 29.24 -3.81
C LEU A 354 17.57 27.81 -4.19
N TYR A 355 18.23 27.64 -5.35
CA TYR A 355 18.70 26.33 -5.80
C TYR A 355 19.61 25.68 -4.76
N SER A 356 20.60 26.41 -4.24
CA SER A 356 21.56 25.89 -3.26
C SER A 356 20.88 25.51 -1.93
N GLU A 357 19.93 26.31 -1.46
CA GLU A 357 19.18 26.02 -0.24
C GLU A 357 18.36 24.73 -0.38
N ILE A 358 17.65 24.54 -1.50
CA ILE A 358 16.83 23.34 -1.72
C ILE A 358 17.71 22.10 -1.92
N VAL A 359 18.77 22.22 -2.71
CA VAL A 359 19.71 21.12 -2.94
C VAL A 359 20.39 20.69 -1.64
N GLY A 360 20.66 21.62 -0.72
CA GLY A 360 21.15 21.29 0.63
C GLY A 360 20.16 20.49 1.48
N LYS A 361 18.85 20.59 1.21
CA LYS A 361 17.79 19.80 1.87
C LYS A 361 17.59 18.42 1.26
N ALA A 362 18.09 18.19 0.04
CA ALA A 362 17.99 16.90 -0.65
C ALA A 362 19.19 16.00 -0.28
N PRO A 363 18.97 14.89 0.44
CA PRO A 363 20.04 13.94 0.75
C PRO A 363 20.73 13.43 -0.51
N GLU A 364 22.01 13.07 -0.38
CA GLU A 364 22.73 12.37 -1.43
C GLU A 364 22.09 10.99 -1.65
N SER A 365 21.90 10.62 -2.92
CA SER A 365 21.33 9.34 -3.32
C SER A 365 21.77 8.98 -4.74
N ASP A 366 22.12 7.71 -4.95
CA ASP A 366 22.55 7.17 -6.25
C ASP A 366 21.42 7.02 -7.28
N ALA A 367 20.16 7.15 -6.86
CA ALA A 367 19.00 6.97 -7.73
C ALA A 367 18.41 8.31 -8.17
N VAL A 368 17.63 8.95 -7.28
CA VAL A 368 16.98 10.24 -7.51
C VAL A 368 17.17 11.06 -6.25
N ARG A 369 17.61 12.31 -6.38
CA ARG A 369 17.73 13.22 -5.23
C ARG A 369 16.39 13.90 -5.01
N LEU A 370 15.61 13.38 -4.07
CA LEU A 370 14.33 13.97 -3.68
C LEU A 370 14.48 14.75 -2.39
N TYR A 371 13.71 15.83 -2.26
CA TYR A 371 13.50 16.51 -1.00
C TYR A 371 12.01 16.53 -0.66
N LEU A 372 11.70 16.69 0.63
CA LEU A 372 10.33 16.81 1.10
C LEU A 372 9.80 18.20 0.73
N LEU A 373 8.80 18.24 -0.14
CA LEU A 373 8.12 19.46 -0.54
C LEU A 373 7.00 19.81 0.43
N ASP A 374 6.19 18.82 0.81
CA ASP A 374 5.04 18.99 1.70
C ASP A 374 4.71 17.69 2.45
N SER A 375 4.05 17.82 3.60
CA SER A 375 3.67 16.70 4.47
C SER A 375 2.31 16.95 5.11
N MET A 376 1.34 16.13 4.72
CA MET A 376 -0.05 16.24 5.14
C MET A 376 -0.47 15.00 5.96
N THR A 377 -1.33 15.22 6.95
CA THR A 377 -1.95 14.14 7.72
C THR A 377 -3.46 14.37 7.72
N GLY A 378 -4.20 13.42 7.17
CA GLY A 378 -5.66 13.38 7.17
C GLY A 378 -6.19 12.21 8.00
N TYR A 379 -7.50 12.17 8.19
CA TYR A 379 -8.16 11.03 8.79
C TYR A 379 -9.55 10.81 8.21
N GLN A 380 -9.99 9.55 8.24
CA GLN A 380 -11.33 9.12 7.88
C GLN A 380 -11.87 8.21 8.97
N TYR A 381 -13.09 8.48 9.44
CA TYR A 381 -13.79 7.57 10.34
C TYR A 381 -14.44 6.45 9.53
N VAL A 382 -14.25 5.21 10.00
CA VAL A 382 -14.79 3.98 9.42
C VAL A 382 -15.70 3.29 10.42
#